data_AF-A0A383DP91-F1
#
_entry.id   AF-A0A383DP91-F1
#
_cell.length_a   1.000
_cell.length_b   1.000
_cell.length_c   1.000
_cell.angle_alpha   90.00
_cell.angle_beta   90.00
_cell.angle_gamma   90.00
#
_symmetry.space_group_name_H-M   'P 1'
#
loop_
_entity.id
_entity.type
_entity.pdbx_description
1 polymer ?
#
loop_
_entity_poly.entity_id
_entity_poly.type
_entity_poly.pdbx_seq_one_letter_code
_entity_poly.pdbx_strand_id
1 'polypeptide(L)'
;MGKSRMKELVASRVPPGDRWALLEGESDIVFCSLTDCLNQVYVVHQATQFFIDAKKGEVYIEDGVEKPQPVKKYSLYGEEI
;
A
#
# COMPACT_ATOMS: atom_id res chain seq x y z
N MET A 1 5.58 9.02 -28.86
CA MET A 1 6.49 8.84 -27.71
C MET A 1 5.64 8.43 -26.51
N GLY A 2 5.38 7.13 -26.32
CA GLY A 2 4.57 6.66 -25.20
C GLY A 2 5.40 6.71 -23.92
N LYS A 3 5.05 7.56 -22.96
CA LYS A 3 5.66 7.53 -21.62
C LYS A 3 5.39 6.14 -21.03
N SER A 4 6.45 5.36 -20.82
CA SER A 4 6.39 4.16 -19.99
C SER A 4 5.86 4.58 -18.63
N ARG A 5 4.60 4.26 -18.34
CA ARG A 5 4.00 4.51 -17.03
C ARG A 5 4.68 3.59 -16.04
N MET A 6 5.62 4.14 -15.27
CA MET A 6 6.35 3.40 -14.24
C MET A 6 5.34 3.04 -13.16
N LYS A 7 5.14 1.74 -12.96
CA LYS A 7 4.24 1.22 -11.96
C LYS A 7 5.03 1.01 -10.68
N GLU A 8 4.63 1.64 -9.59
CA GLU A 8 5.25 1.48 -8.28
C GLU A 8 4.67 0.24 -7.60
N LEU A 9 5.53 -0.61 -7.06
CA LEU A 9 5.12 -1.77 -6.29
C LEU A 9 4.74 -1.32 -4.88
N VAL A 10 3.50 -1.58 -4.46
CA VAL A 10 2.95 -1.07 -3.18
C VAL A 10 2.63 -2.16 -2.18
N ALA A 11 2.33 -3.38 -2.63
CA ALA A 11 2.03 -4.49 -1.73
C ALA A 11 2.44 -5.85 -2.30
N SER A 12 2.67 -6.80 -1.41
CA SER A 12 3.03 -8.18 -1.72
C SER A 12 2.21 -9.20 -0.93
N ARG A 13 1.98 -10.37 -1.50
CA ARG A 13 1.20 -11.46 -0.91
C ARG A 13 2.06 -12.28 0.05
N VAL A 14 1.52 -12.57 1.23
CA VAL A 14 2.18 -13.35 2.28
C VAL A 14 1.46 -14.70 2.47
N PRO A 15 2.08 -15.84 2.13
CA PRO A 15 1.46 -17.15 2.34
C PRO A 15 1.42 -17.54 3.83
N PRO A 16 0.49 -18.43 4.28
CA PRO A 16 -0.58 -19.07 3.50
C PRO A 16 -1.85 -18.24 3.30
N GLY A 17 -2.60 -18.56 2.24
CA GLY A 17 -3.94 -18.01 2.00
C GLY A 17 -3.95 -16.66 1.29
N ASP A 18 -5.04 -15.91 1.46
CA ASP A 18 -5.19 -14.57 0.90
C ASP A 18 -4.73 -13.54 1.92
N ARG A 19 -3.41 -13.33 2.05
CA ARG A 19 -2.88 -12.30 2.94
C ARG A 19 -1.90 -11.41 2.22
N TRP A 20 -1.87 -10.15 2.61
CA TRP A 20 -1.13 -9.11 1.89
C TRP A 20 -0.45 -8.17 2.87
N ALA A 21 0.74 -7.69 2.52
CA ALA A 21 1.50 -6.72 3.28
C ALA A 21 1.88 -5.54 2.38
N LEU A 22 1.73 -4.34 2.91
CA LEU A 22 2.20 -3.11 2.24
C LEU A 22 3.72 -3.03 2.33
N LEU A 23 4.35 -2.49 1.30
CA LEU A 23 5.78 -2.21 1.29
C LEU A 23 6.11 -0.85 1.89
N GLU A 24 5.17 0.09 1.83
CA GLU A 24 5.32 1.43 2.38
C GLU A 24 4.41 1.61 3.60
N GLY A 25 5.06 1.79 4.76
CA GLY A 25 4.42 1.95 6.05
C GLY A 25 5.19 1.20 7.13
N GLU A 26 5.62 1.89 8.19
CA GLU A 26 6.35 1.34 9.35
C GLU A 26 5.54 0.31 10.17
N SER A 27 4.39 -0.12 9.66
CA SER A 27 3.49 -1.03 10.33
C SER A 27 3.48 -2.35 9.59
N ASP A 28 4.02 -3.41 10.22
CA ASP A 28 3.95 -4.83 9.81
C ASP A 28 2.49 -5.36 9.81
N ILE A 29 1.57 -4.61 9.21
CA ILE A 29 0.16 -4.94 9.14
C ILE A 29 0.01 -5.89 7.96
N VAL A 30 -0.27 -7.14 8.30
CA VAL A 30 -0.69 -8.16 7.34
C VAL A 30 -2.21 -8.12 7.25
N PHE A 31 -2.72 -7.74 6.08
CA PHE A 31 -4.13 -7.77 5.76
C PHE A 31 -4.58 -9.20 5.46
N CYS A 32 -5.74 -9.60 5.97
CA CYS A 32 -6.32 -10.92 5.78
C CYS A 32 -7.10 -11.08 4.47
N SER A 33 -7.16 -10.03 3.64
CA SER A 33 -7.79 -10.07 2.32
C SER A 33 -7.12 -9.07 1.38
N LEU A 34 -7.18 -9.36 0.08
CA LEU A 34 -6.74 -8.41 -0.95
C LEU A 34 -7.51 -7.09 -0.87
N THR A 35 -8.82 -7.14 -0.63
CA THR A 35 -9.67 -5.94 -0.59
C THR A 35 -9.26 -4.99 0.53
N ASP A 36 -8.96 -5.52 1.73
CA ASP A 36 -8.51 -4.69 2.86
C ASP A 36 -7.15 -4.03 2.55
N CYS A 37 -6.26 -4.76 1.90
CA CYS A 37 -4.99 -4.22 1.43
C CYS A 37 -5.19 -3.08 0.42
N LEU A 38 -6.05 -3.28 -0.59
CA LEU A 38 -6.32 -2.25 -1.60
C LEU A 38 -6.98 -1.00 -1.00
N ASN A 39 -7.86 -1.17 -0.01
CA ASN A 39 -8.44 -0.04 0.73
C ASN A 39 -7.36 0.78 1.44
N GLN A 40 -6.39 0.12 2.08
CA GLN A 40 -5.29 0.83 2.72
C GLN A 40 -4.39 1.52 1.68
N VAL A 41 -4.09 0.88 0.55
CA VAL A 41 -3.37 1.54 -0.56
C VAL A 41 -4.12 2.78 -1.03
N TYR A 42 -5.44 2.73 -1.14
CA TYR A 42 -6.26 3.90 -1.47
C TYR A 42 -6.14 5.01 -0.41
N VAL A 43 -6.17 4.67 0.89
CA VAL A 43 -5.99 5.68 1.95
C VAL A 43 -4.61 6.34 1.88
N VAL A 44 -3.56 5.54 1.66
CA VAL A 44 -2.15 5.97 1.70
C VAL A 44 -1.67 6.59 0.39
N HIS A 45 -2.22 6.23 -0.76
CA HIS A 45 -1.75 6.74 -2.06
C HIS A 45 -2.85 7.43 -2.85
N GLN A 46 -4.11 7.42 -2.40
CA GLN A 46 -5.28 7.92 -3.16
C GLN A 46 -5.37 7.34 -4.59
N ALA A 47 -4.75 6.17 -4.80
CA ALA A 47 -4.73 5.47 -6.08
C ALA A 47 -6.08 4.79 -6.33
N THR A 48 -6.66 5.02 -7.50
CA THR A 48 -7.95 4.44 -7.90
C THR A 48 -7.81 3.29 -8.89
N GLN A 49 -6.61 3.10 -9.45
CA GLN A 49 -6.29 2.03 -10.40
C GLN A 49 -5.17 1.17 -9.84
N PHE A 50 -5.46 -0.13 -9.72
CA PHE A 50 -4.53 -1.12 -9.18
C PHE A 50 -4.22 -2.17 -10.24
N PHE A 51 -2.95 -2.57 -10.34
CA PHE A 51 -2.48 -3.61 -11.24
C PHE A 51 -1.92 -4.76 -10.42
N ILE A 52 -2.46 -5.96 -10.60
CA ILE A 52 -2.11 -7.11 -9.77
C ILE A 52 -1.44 -8.18 -10.64
N ASP A 53 -0.23 -8.60 -10.24
CA ASP A 53 0.39 -9.83 -10.72
C ASP A 53 -0.01 -10.97 -9.77
N ALA A 54 -1.02 -11.74 -10.15
CA ALA A 54 -1.54 -12.83 -9.33
C ALA A 54 -0.55 -14.01 -9.18
N LYS A 55 0.40 -14.16 -10.12
CA LYS A 55 1.38 -15.26 -10.09
C LYS A 55 2.47 -14.96 -9.08
N LYS A 56 2.96 -13.72 -9.05
CA LYS A 56 3.95 -13.27 -8.06
C LYS A 56 3.32 -12.85 -6.73
N GLY A 57 2.05 -12.48 -6.75
CA GLY A 57 1.36 -11.92 -5.60
C GLY A 57 1.80 -10.49 -5.34
N GLU A 58 1.81 -9.65 -6.36
CA GLU A 58 2.31 -8.27 -6.27
C GLU A 58 1.23 -7.29 -6.72
N VAL A 59 1.07 -6.18 -6.00
CA VAL A 59 0.17 -5.08 -6.35
C VAL A 59 0.98 -3.85 -6.70
N TYR A 60 0.61 -3.23 -7.81
CA TYR A 60 1.23 -2.04 -8.33
C TYR A 60 0.20 -0.92 -8.56
N ILE A 61 0.65 0.33 -8.46
CA ILE A 61 -0.12 1.54 -8.84
C ILE A 61 0.65 2.33 -9.90
N GLU A 62 -0.05 3.15 -10.70
CA GLU A 62 0.63 4.12 -11.57
C GLU A 62 1.12 5.29 -10.71
N ASP A 63 2.43 5.57 -10.76
CA ASP A 63 3.03 6.68 -10.03
C ASP A 63 2.48 8.01 -10.60
N GLY A 64 1.90 8.83 -9.73
CA GLY A 64 1.15 10.01 -10.14
C GLY A 64 0.13 10.53 -9.13
N VAL A 65 -0.01 9.89 -7.97
CA VAL A 65 -0.83 10.42 -6.88
C VAL A 65 0.10 10.70 -5.70
N GLU A 66 0.30 11.98 -5.40
CA GLU A 66 1.15 12.46 -4.32
C GLU A 66 0.88 11.66 -3.04
N LYS A 67 1.91 11.01 -2.50
CA LYS A 67 1.85 10.30 -1.22
C LYS A 67 1.35 11.29 -0.15
N PRO A 68 0.15 11.15 0.43
CA PRO A 68 -0.22 11.91 1.62
C PRO A 68 0.88 11.76 2.66
N GLN A 69 1.43 12.90 3.06
CA GLN A 69 2.49 12.98 4.06
C GLN A 69 2.04 12.24 5.33
N PRO A 70 2.92 11.45 5.97
CA PRO A 70 2.55 10.69 7.15
C PRO A 70 1.99 11.66 8.20
N VAL A 71 0.71 11.47 8.55
CA VAL A 71 0.07 12.28 9.58
C VAL A 71 0.74 11.91 10.89
N LYS A 72 1.60 12.80 11.41
CA LYS A 72 2.21 12.64 12.73
C LYS A 72 1.08 12.48 13.75
N LYS A 73 0.97 11.29 14.33
CA LYS A 73 0.08 11.05 15.46
C LYS A 73 0.65 11.82 16.65
N TYR A 74 0.00 12.92 17.03
CA TYR A 74 0.29 13.57 18.31
C TYR A 74 -0.41 12.78 19.42
N SER A 75 0.36 12.26 20.38
CA SER A 75 -0.20 11.75 21.62
C SER A 75 -0.75 12.93 22.44
N LEU A 76 -2.04 12.90 22.77
CA LEU A 76 -2.72 13.94 23.55
C LEU A 76 -2.16 14.08 24.98
N TYR A 77 -1.42 13.09 25.48
CA TYR A 77 -0.91 13.05 26.84
C TYR A 77 0.62 12.93 26.96
N GLY A 78 1.35 13.18 25.87
CA GLY A 78 2.81 13.38 25.94
C GLY A 78 3.61 12.19 26.49
N GLU A 79 3.12 10.96 26.34
CA GLU A 79 3.96 9.79 26.56
C GLU A 79 4.97 9.69 25.40
N GLU A 80 6.25 9.81 25.72
CA GLU A 80 7.36 9.65 24.79
C GLU A 80 7.30 8.24 24.16
N ILE A 81 7.35 8.19 22.82
CA ILE A 81 7.58 6.96 22.05
C ILE A 81 9.01 7.04 21.53
#